data_AF-A0A958EIN5-F1
#
_entry.id   AF-A0A958EIN5-F1
#
_cell.length_a   1.000
_cell.length_b   1.000
_cell.length_c   1.000
_cell.angle_alpha   90.00
_cell.angle_beta   90.00
_cell.angle_gamma   90.00
#
_symmetry.space_group_name_H-M   'P 1'
#
loop_
_entity.id
_entity.type
_entity.pdbx_description
1 polymer ?
#
loop_
_entity_poly.entity_id
_entity_poly.type
_entity_poly.pdbx_seq_one_letter_code
_entity_poly.pdbx_strand_id
1 'polypeptide(L)'
;MPGGEDDRSVLNRILTVSPCIHPTHLPNHLSPQSCPLPAQPCTSPSTHSEWLDFRAFLDCQYNKNSSKPREMKNQKIQASIVTNNFSDAVKEEMWNVYRNYYHYTKESFLARIGKNNYYSFYTLNGKIVGFTGLRISRAEIDGKKHLFIYFGQTVIDAAHRGQSLIAATGARLYLKFWREILSSETFFWADALTYKAYLVFAKSLEEFYPTHQQENPEHIQKVIDHIGRENYGATYNLGLGTVRKDQMLVNDPCIHIPLKYQNDPDIRFYTQANPGYTQGHGLITLAPLSGKNFMRLANRLMMKAVRATLPVFFQAERRDTRLAGN
;
A
#
# COMPACT_ATOMS: atom_id res chain seq x y z
N MET A 1 -33.26 51.02 29.44
CA MET A 1 -33.68 50.44 28.14
C MET A 1 -32.97 49.11 28.02
N PRO A 2 -33.70 47.99 27.98
CA PRO A 2 -33.27 46.64 28.40
C PRO A 2 -32.59 45.88 27.25
N GLY A 3 -31.68 44.92 27.50
CA GLY A 3 -31.96 43.51 27.85
C GLY A 3 -31.81 42.68 26.55
N GLY A 4 -30.88 41.75 26.36
CA GLY A 4 -30.55 40.60 27.19
C GLY A 4 -31.44 39.43 26.74
N GLU A 5 -30.92 38.47 25.94
CA GLU A 5 -31.23 37.03 26.05
C GLU A 5 -30.49 36.16 25.01
N ASP A 6 -30.06 35.03 25.54
CA ASP A 6 -29.50 33.81 24.97
C ASP A 6 -30.63 33.00 24.31
N ASP A 7 -30.39 32.28 23.20
CA ASP A 7 -30.88 30.88 23.10
C ASP A 7 -30.40 30.13 21.85
N ARG A 8 -30.21 28.83 22.05
CA ARG A 8 -29.93 27.82 21.04
C ARG A 8 -31.21 27.45 20.27
N SER A 9 -31.01 26.97 19.03
CA SER A 9 -31.84 26.00 18.30
C SER A 9 -33.23 26.41 17.78
N VAL A 10 -33.34 26.60 16.45
CA VAL A 10 -34.49 26.20 15.59
C VAL A 10 -33.97 26.13 14.14
N LEU A 11 -33.45 25.00 13.62
CA LEU A 11 -34.15 23.93 12.87
C LEU A 11 -35.18 24.40 11.81
N ASN A 12 -34.99 23.92 10.58
CA ASN A 12 -35.95 23.83 9.45
C ASN A 12 -36.26 25.08 8.61
N ARG A 13 -35.77 25.03 7.35
CA ARG A 13 -36.34 25.57 6.09
C ARG A 13 -35.29 25.25 5.00
N ILE A 14 -35.49 24.45 3.94
CA ILE A 14 -36.65 24.15 3.10
C ILE A 14 -36.42 22.79 2.41
N LEU A 15 -37.39 21.88 2.51
CA LEU A 15 -37.66 20.82 1.54
C LEU A 15 -38.91 21.22 0.75
N THR A 16 -39.07 20.60 -0.43
CA THR A 16 -40.21 20.64 -1.37
C THR A 16 -40.16 21.84 -2.35
N VAL A 17 -40.41 21.74 -3.67
CA VAL A 17 -41.25 20.85 -4.48
C VAL A 17 -40.69 20.79 -5.92
N SER A 18 -40.84 19.63 -6.57
CA SER A 18 -40.64 19.37 -8.03
C SER A 18 -41.71 20.09 -8.89
N PRO A 19 -41.64 20.14 -10.24
CA PRO A 19 -42.37 19.10 -10.97
C PRO A 19 -41.82 18.69 -12.35
N CYS A 20 -42.27 17.50 -12.73
CA CYS A 20 -42.14 16.77 -13.99
C CYS A 20 -42.51 17.53 -15.26
N ILE A 21 -41.86 17.19 -16.38
CA ILE A 21 -42.45 17.20 -17.73
C ILE A 21 -42.00 15.93 -18.50
N HIS A 22 -42.98 15.23 -19.07
CA HIS A 22 -42.93 14.12 -20.04
C HIS A 22 -44.08 14.38 -21.06
N PRO A 23 -44.27 13.64 -22.18
CA PRO A 23 -43.37 12.87 -23.07
C PRO A 23 -43.72 13.09 -24.59
N THR A 24 -43.32 12.13 -25.46
CA THR A 24 -43.60 11.89 -26.92
C THR A 24 -42.47 12.35 -27.87
N HIS A 25 -41.92 11.55 -28.81
CA HIS A 25 -42.43 10.46 -29.66
C HIS A 25 -41.38 9.35 -29.90
N LEU A 26 -41.85 8.11 -30.05
CA LEU A 26 -41.19 6.95 -30.67
C LEU A 26 -41.36 6.99 -32.21
N PRO A 27 -40.54 6.24 -32.98
CA PRO A 27 -41.09 4.98 -33.49
C PRO A 27 -40.17 3.76 -33.36
N ASN A 28 -40.85 2.63 -33.21
CA ASN A 28 -40.41 1.25 -33.14
C ASN A 28 -39.50 0.83 -34.32
N HIS A 29 -38.58 -0.11 -34.08
CA HIS A 29 -38.65 -1.44 -34.70
C HIS A 29 -37.62 -2.41 -34.07
N LEU A 30 -38.07 -3.67 -33.92
CA LEU A 30 -37.38 -4.93 -33.60
C LEU A 30 -37.41 -5.40 -32.13
N SER A 31 -38.42 -6.24 -31.85
CA SER A 31 -38.50 -7.19 -30.72
C SER A 31 -37.96 -8.59 -31.16
N PRO A 32 -38.07 -9.66 -30.35
CA PRO A 32 -37.07 -10.09 -29.39
C PRO A 32 -36.61 -11.55 -29.63
N GLN A 33 -35.45 -11.94 -29.10
CA GLN A 33 -35.17 -13.36 -28.81
C GLN A 33 -34.85 -13.53 -27.33
N SER A 34 -35.84 -14.09 -26.64
CA SER A 34 -35.77 -14.68 -25.31
C SER A 34 -35.07 -16.04 -25.36
N CYS A 35 -34.19 -16.32 -24.40
CA CYS A 35 -34.25 -17.62 -23.71
C CYS A 35 -33.61 -17.54 -22.30
N PRO A 36 -34.15 -18.28 -21.30
CA PRO A 36 -33.93 -18.04 -19.88
C PRO A 36 -33.06 -19.12 -19.23
N LEU A 37 -32.17 -18.78 -18.30
CA LEU A 37 -31.63 -19.76 -17.33
C LEU A 37 -31.28 -19.09 -15.98
N PRO A 38 -31.37 -19.84 -14.86
CA PRO A 38 -31.83 -19.33 -13.58
C PRO A 38 -30.73 -18.71 -12.71
N ALA A 39 -31.15 -17.79 -11.84
CA ALA A 39 -30.37 -17.31 -10.71
C ALA A 39 -29.93 -18.50 -9.83
N GLN A 40 -28.63 -18.73 -9.75
CA GLN A 40 -28.00 -19.61 -8.77
C GLN A 40 -27.37 -18.73 -7.68
N PRO A 41 -27.49 -19.10 -6.39
CA PRO A 41 -26.95 -18.32 -5.29
C PRO A 41 -25.43 -18.34 -5.30
N CYS A 42 -24.80 -17.16 -5.25
CA CYS A 42 -23.35 -17.01 -5.14
C CYS A 42 -22.84 -17.61 -3.82
N THR A 43 -22.44 -18.87 -3.86
CA THR A 43 -21.59 -19.50 -2.85
C THR A 43 -20.20 -18.86 -2.88
N SER A 44 -19.66 -18.55 -1.70
CA SER A 44 -18.32 -18.00 -1.49
C SER A 44 -17.21 -18.85 -2.15
N PRO A 45 -16.26 -18.25 -2.89
CA PRO A 45 -15.11 -19.00 -3.40
C PRO A 45 -14.03 -19.20 -2.32
N SER A 46 -13.61 -20.46 -2.20
CA SER A 46 -12.58 -20.99 -1.32
C SER A 46 -11.15 -20.55 -1.69
N THR A 47 -10.56 -19.76 -0.79
CA THR A 47 -9.16 -19.60 -0.31
C THR A 47 -7.91 -20.25 -0.96
N HIS A 48 -7.86 -20.69 -2.23
CA HIS A 48 -6.58 -21.24 -2.77
C HIS A 48 -6.19 -20.86 -4.22
N SER A 49 -7.11 -20.45 -5.09
CA SER A 49 -6.78 -20.03 -6.47
C SER A 49 -6.37 -18.55 -6.55
N GLU A 50 -7.03 -17.67 -5.80
CA GLU A 50 -6.72 -16.23 -5.75
C GLU A 50 -5.31 -15.92 -5.20
N TRP A 51 -4.74 -16.84 -4.42
CA TRP A 51 -3.39 -16.71 -3.83
C TRP A 51 -2.25 -16.96 -4.82
N LEU A 52 -2.46 -17.81 -5.84
CA LEU A 52 -1.47 -18.00 -6.91
C LEU A 52 -1.40 -16.75 -7.79
N ASP A 53 -2.53 -16.09 -8.00
CA ASP A 53 -2.61 -14.82 -8.73
C ASP A 53 -2.06 -13.63 -7.94
N PHE A 54 -2.16 -13.60 -6.60
CA PHE A 54 -1.51 -12.55 -5.81
C PHE A 54 0.02 -12.67 -5.78
N ARG A 55 0.55 -13.91 -5.78
CA ARG A 55 1.99 -14.15 -5.90
C ARG A 55 2.46 -13.79 -7.31
N ALA A 56 1.74 -14.24 -8.33
CA ALA A 56 1.95 -13.79 -9.70
C ALA A 56 1.75 -12.28 -9.86
N PHE A 57 0.97 -11.60 -9.02
CA PHE A 57 0.77 -10.15 -9.01
C PHE A 57 1.95 -9.39 -8.41
N LEU A 58 2.49 -9.84 -7.26
CA LEU A 58 3.77 -9.33 -6.74
C LEU A 58 4.93 -9.62 -7.71
N ASP A 59 4.87 -10.75 -8.42
CA ASP A 59 5.87 -11.14 -9.44
C ASP A 59 5.65 -10.42 -10.80
N CYS A 60 4.41 -10.10 -11.19
CA CYS A 60 4.04 -9.43 -12.46
C CYS A 60 4.28 -7.92 -12.42
N GLN A 61 4.24 -7.31 -11.23
CA GLN A 61 4.81 -5.98 -11.05
C GLN A 61 6.31 -5.94 -11.38
N TYR A 62 6.94 -7.11 -11.31
CA TYR A 62 8.36 -7.27 -11.06
C TYR A 62 9.05 -8.12 -12.14
N ASN A 63 8.36 -8.45 -13.24
CA ASN A 63 8.92 -9.25 -14.33
C ASN A 63 8.46 -8.73 -15.70
N LYS A 64 9.30 -7.90 -16.34
CA LYS A 64 9.42 -7.90 -17.80
C LYS A 64 10.72 -8.63 -18.13
N ASN A 65 10.57 -9.83 -18.68
CA ASN A 65 11.53 -10.62 -19.42
C ASN A 65 13.02 -10.46 -19.06
N SER A 66 13.54 -11.43 -18.31
CA SER A 66 14.94 -11.84 -18.45
C SER A 66 14.99 -13.37 -18.41
N SER A 67 15.13 -13.96 -19.59
CA SER A 67 15.57 -15.34 -19.77
C SER A 67 17.00 -15.46 -19.21
N LYS A 68 17.17 -16.13 -18.07
CA LYS A 68 18.50 -16.39 -17.49
C LYS A 68 19.12 -17.66 -18.08
N PRO A 69 20.39 -17.62 -18.51
CA PRO A 69 21.23 -18.81 -18.51
C PRO A 69 21.53 -19.23 -17.06
N ARG A 70 21.63 -20.55 -16.85
CA ARG A 70 22.05 -21.18 -15.59
C ARG A 70 23.48 -20.75 -15.20
N GLU A 71 23.71 -20.71 -13.88
CA GLU A 71 24.96 -20.46 -13.15
C GLU A 71 25.27 -19.01 -12.75
N MET A 72 24.72 -18.58 -11.61
CA MET A 72 25.41 -17.64 -10.72
C MET A 72 25.25 -18.10 -9.28
N LYS A 73 26.37 -18.20 -8.55
CA LYS A 73 26.43 -18.51 -7.12
C LYS A 73 25.39 -17.69 -6.35
N ASN A 74 24.76 -18.34 -5.35
CA ASN A 74 23.70 -17.80 -4.50
C ASN A 74 24.20 -16.58 -3.66
N GLN A 75 24.32 -15.41 -4.28
CA GLN A 75 24.75 -14.19 -3.61
C GLN A 75 23.53 -13.52 -2.97
N LYS A 76 23.59 -13.30 -1.66
CA LYS A 76 22.47 -12.82 -0.85
C LYS A 76 22.50 -11.30 -0.70
N ILE A 77 21.38 -10.66 -1.01
CA ILE A 77 21.20 -9.21 -0.77
C ILE A 77 21.21 -8.96 0.73
N GLN A 78 21.98 -7.96 1.15
CA GLN A 78 22.04 -7.52 2.54
C GLN A 78 21.18 -6.28 2.72
N ALA A 79 20.35 -6.28 3.78
CA ALA A 79 19.61 -5.11 4.20
C ALA A 79 20.32 -4.44 5.39
N SER A 80 20.50 -3.13 5.35
CA SER A 80 21.08 -2.34 6.44
C SER A 80 20.25 -1.08 6.70
N ILE A 81 20.11 -0.69 7.97
CA ILE A 81 19.44 0.56 8.36
C ILE A 81 20.51 1.61 8.61
N VAL A 82 20.47 2.71 7.85
CA VAL A 82 21.41 3.82 7.91
C VAL A 82 20.68 5.13 8.17
N THR A 83 21.35 6.10 8.79
CA THR A 83 20.84 7.48 8.89
C THR A 83 21.01 8.21 7.56
N ASN A 84 20.34 9.34 7.38
CA ASN A 84 20.38 10.13 6.15
C ASN A 84 21.68 10.95 5.92
N ASN A 85 22.76 10.64 6.63
CA ASN A 85 24.06 11.29 6.45
C ASN A 85 24.87 10.57 5.38
N PHE A 86 24.71 10.99 4.12
CA PHE A 86 25.32 10.35 2.96
C PHE A 86 26.46 11.19 2.36
N SER A 87 27.54 10.53 1.98
CA SER A 87 28.54 11.12 1.08
C SER A 87 27.93 11.35 -0.31
N ASP A 88 28.53 12.23 -1.10
CA ASP A 88 28.04 12.50 -2.45
C ASP A 88 28.13 11.27 -3.37
N ALA A 89 29.13 10.41 -3.16
CA ALA A 89 29.22 9.12 -3.85
C ALA A 89 28.01 8.21 -3.59
N VAL A 90 27.54 8.13 -2.33
CA VAL A 90 26.34 7.35 -1.98
C VAL A 90 25.08 7.96 -2.60
N LYS A 91 24.95 9.29 -2.58
CA LYS A 91 23.83 9.97 -3.23
C LYS A 91 23.80 9.70 -4.74
N GLU A 92 24.97 9.62 -5.38
CA GLU A 92 25.10 9.25 -6.79
C GLU A 92 24.62 7.82 -7.06
N GLU A 93 25.05 6.85 -6.24
CA GLU A 93 24.59 5.46 -6.35
C GLU A 93 23.07 5.35 -6.18
N MET A 94 22.50 6.03 -5.18
CA MET A 94 21.05 6.05 -4.98
C MET A 94 20.34 6.68 -6.19
N TRP A 95 20.87 7.78 -6.74
CA TRP A 95 20.30 8.44 -7.91
C TRP A 95 20.29 7.53 -9.15
N ASN A 96 21.38 6.80 -9.39
CA ASN A 96 21.51 5.87 -10.52
C ASN A 96 20.48 4.75 -10.48
N VAL A 97 20.09 4.30 -9.28
CA VAL A 97 19.01 3.34 -9.10
C VAL A 97 17.64 4.02 -9.27
N TYR A 98 17.45 5.20 -8.66
CA TYR A 98 16.16 5.89 -8.59
C TYR A 98 15.64 6.40 -9.94
N ARG A 99 16.53 6.98 -10.77
CA ARG A 99 16.19 7.64 -12.04
C ARG A 99 15.52 6.73 -13.07
N ASN A 100 15.63 5.41 -12.90
CA ASN A 100 15.03 4.42 -13.79
C ASN A 100 13.54 4.19 -13.50
N TYR A 101 13.01 4.66 -12.36
CA TYR A 101 11.66 4.33 -11.87
C TYR A 101 10.77 5.55 -11.58
N TYR A 102 11.32 6.76 -11.59
CA TYR A 102 10.61 7.99 -11.21
C TYR A 102 10.94 9.15 -12.17
N HIS A 103 9.95 10.01 -12.44
CA HIS A 103 10.14 11.25 -13.19
C HIS A 103 10.61 12.37 -12.27
N TYR A 104 11.88 12.32 -11.89
CA TYR A 104 12.49 13.30 -10.99
C TYR A 104 13.73 13.92 -11.65
N THR A 105 14.00 15.19 -11.35
CA THR A 105 15.35 15.73 -11.53
C THR A 105 16.24 15.26 -10.39
N LYS A 106 17.57 15.32 -10.58
CA LYS A 106 18.51 14.95 -9.52
C LYS A 106 18.36 15.86 -8.30
N GLU A 107 18.14 17.15 -8.52
CA GLU A 107 17.91 18.15 -7.47
C GLU A 107 16.65 17.83 -6.67
N SER A 108 15.56 17.50 -7.39
CA SER A 108 14.30 17.09 -6.78
C SER A 108 14.48 15.81 -5.96
N PHE A 109 15.27 14.85 -6.46
CA PHE A 109 15.60 13.62 -5.75
C PHE A 109 16.39 13.92 -4.47
N LEU A 110 17.44 14.76 -4.55
CA LEU A 110 18.26 15.16 -3.40
C LEU A 110 17.43 15.86 -2.31
N ALA A 111 16.55 16.78 -2.70
CA ALA A 111 15.61 17.41 -1.77
C ALA A 111 14.65 16.38 -1.15
N ARG A 112 14.19 15.40 -1.94
CA ARG A 112 13.28 14.34 -1.48
C ARG A 112 13.97 13.41 -0.49
N ILE A 113 15.23 13.07 -0.68
CA ILE A 113 15.93 12.16 0.23
C ILE A 113 16.23 12.81 1.59
N GLY A 114 16.46 14.12 1.61
CA GLY A 114 16.67 14.90 2.83
C GLY A 114 15.47 14.91 3.77
N LYS A 115 14.24 14.69 3.25
CA LYS A 115 13.02 14.61 4.09
C LYS A 115 12.93 13.35 4.95
N ASN A 116 13.73 12.33 4.67
CA ASN A 116 13.78 11.10 5.46
C ASN A 116 14.97 11.14 6.39
N ASN A 117 14.84 10.58 7.59
CA ASN A 117 15.91 10.54 8.59
C ASN A 117 16.63 9.19 8.65
N TYR A 118 16.03 8.15 8.06
CA TYR A 118 16.64 6.82 7.91
C TYR A 118 16.41 6.27 6.50
N TYR A 119 17.23 5.29 6.14
CA TYR A 119 17.07 4.48 4.95
C TYR A 119 17.34 3.02 5.25
N SER A 120 16.66 2.14 4.53
CA SER A 120 17.11 0.76 4.38
C SER A 120 17.82 0.63 3.05
N PHE A 121 19.11 0.34 3.06
CA PHE A 121 19.84 -0.01 1.84
C PHE A 121 19.78 -1.50 1.59
N TYR A 122 19.69 -1.87 0.30
CA TYR A 122 19.77 -3.23 -0.20
C TYR A 122 21.02 -3.33 -1.05
N THR A 123 22.01 -4.07 -0.57
CA THR A 123 23.32 -4.15 -1.21
C THR A 123 23.62 -5.55 -1.72
N LEU A 124 24.27 -5.60 -2.88
CA LEU A 124 24.83 -6.80 -3.47
C LEU A 124 26.28 -6.51 -3.86
N ASN A 125 27.23 -7.27 -3.33
CA ASN A 125 28.67 -7.08 -3.56
C ASN A 125 29.14 -5.63 -3.28
N GLY A 126 28.63 -5.04 -2.20
CA GLY A 126 28.98 -3.68 -1.79
C GLY A 126 28.31 -2.55 -2.56
N LYS A 127 27.54 -2.85 -3.62
CA LYS A 127 26.81 -1.84 -4.42
C LYS A 127 25.35 -1.74 -4.00
N ILE A 128 24.79 -0.53 -4.02
CA ILE A 128 23.35 -0.30 -3.79
C ILE A 128 22.56 -0.82 -4.99
N VAL A 129 21.74 -1.85 -4.78
CA VAL A 129 20.78 -2.37 -5.78
C VAL A 129 19.34 -1.95 -5.47
N GLY A 130 19.16 -1.23 -4.38
CA GLY A 130 17.88 -0.69 -3.98
C GLY A 130 17.92 -0.03 -2.61
N PHE A 131 16.88 0.73 -2.30
CA PHE A 131 16.68 1.29 -0.99
C PHE A 131 15.19 1.55 -0.70
N THR A 132 14.89 1.74 0.58
CA THR A 132 13.62 2.28 1.06
C THR A 132 13.91 3.49 1.93
N GLY A 133 13.27 4.62 1.63
CA GLY A 133 13.29 5.80 2.49
C GLY A 133 12.39 5.62 3.70
N LEU A 134 12.89 6.03 4.87
CA LEU A 134 12.23 5.84 6.15
C LEU A 134 12.17 7.17 6.91
N ARG A 135 10.99 7.48 7.46
CA ARG A 135 10.81 8.62 8.36
C ARG A 135 10.29 8.12 9.69
N ILE A 136 11.14 8.23 10.71
CA ILE A 136 10.82 7.87 12.10
C ILE A 136 10.47 9.16 12.83
N SER A 137 9.20 9.36 13.17
CA SER A 137 8.75 10.52 13.92
C SER A 137 7.96 10.11 15.16
N ARG A 138 7.85 11.05 16.10
CA ARG A 138 7.17 10.84 17.39
C ARG A 138 6.21 11.99 17.59
N ALA A 139 5.07 11.69 18.20
CA ALA A 139 4.14 12.71 18.64
C ALA A 139 3.41 12.23 19.89
N GLU A 140 2.76 13.17 20.56
CA GLU A 140 1.75 12.87 21.56
C GLU A 140 0.39 13.30 21.01
N ILE A 141 -0.56 12.37 20.96
CA ILE A 141 -1.94 12.61 20.49
C ILE A 141 -2.86 12.12 21.60
N ASP A 142 -3.73 13.00 22.08
CA ASP A 142 -4.66 12.72 23.18
C ASP A 142 -3.96 12.12 24.42
N GLY A 143 -2.78 12.65 24.78
CA GLY A 143 -1.97 12.21 25.92
C GLY A 143 -1.24 10.87 25.73
N LYS A 144 -1.31 10.26 24.54
CA LYS A 144 -0.64 9.00 24.23
C LYS A 144 0.59 9.22 23.35
N LYS A 145 1.69 8.58 23.71
CA LYS A 145 2.91 8.56 22.90
C LYS A 145 2.72 7.72 21.66
N HIS A 146 3.06 8.29 20.51
CA HIS A 146 2.99 7.65 19.21
C HIS A 146 4.36 7.58 18.57
N LEU A 147 4.64 6.43 17.92
CA LEU A 147 5.81 6.23 17.07
C LEU A 147 5.34 5.97 15.65
N PHE A 148 5.71 6.85 14.72
CA PHE A 148 5.38 6.72 13.31
C PHE A 148 6.59 6.28 12.52
N ILE A 149 6.41 5.22 11.74
CA ILE A 149 7.45 4.64 10.89
C ILE A 149 6.94 4.66 9.46
N TYR A 150 7.31 5.72 8.75
CA TYR A 150 7.00 5.88 7.34
C TYR A 150 7.84 4.94 6.48
N PHE A 151 7.21 4.31 5.49
CA PHE A 151 7.85 3.61 4.39
C PHE A 151 7.51 4.30 3.07
N GLY A 152 8.53 4.71 2.32
CA GLY A 152 8.32 5.26 0.99
C GLY A 152 9.61 5.31 0.18
N GLN A 153 9.51 5.83 -1.05
CA GLN A 153 10.66 5.87 -1.97
C GLN A 153 11.33 4.50 -2.14
N THR A 154 10.55 3.41 -2.08
CA THR A 154 11.09 2.07 -2.22
C THR A 154 11.44 1.82 -3.68
N VAL A 155 12.73 1.72 -3.96
CA VAL A 155 13.24 1.31 -5.26
C VAL A 155 14.12 0.09 -5.06
N ILE A 156 13.83 -0.97 -5.79
CA ILE A 156 14.66 -2.16 -5.85
C ILE A 156 14.81 -2.48 -7.33
N ASP A 157 16.05 -2.68 -7.78
CA ASP A 157 16.36 -3.12 -9.13
C ASP A 157 15.55 -4.37 -9.47
N ALA A 158 14.94 -4.40 -10.65
CA ALA A 158 14.01 -5.44 -11.07
C ALA A 158 14.57 -6.87 -10.90
N ALA A 159 15.86 -7.07 -11.18
CA ALA A 159 16.51 -8.38 -11.07
C ALA A 159 16.65 -8.89 -9.63
N HIS A 160 16.48 -8.00 -8.65
CA HIS A 160 16.77 -8.21 -7.23
C HIS A 160 15.51 -8.23 -6.35
N ARG A 161 14.35 -8.10 -6.99
CA ARG A 161 13.06 -8.07 -6.31
C ARG A 161 12.61 -9.46 -5.83
N GLY A 162 11.53 -9.51 -5.02
CA GLY A 162 10.93 -10.76 -4.54
C GLY A 162 11.59 -11.40 -3.31
N GLN A 163 12.67 -10.81 -2.79
CA GLN A 163 13.48 -11.39 -1.70
C GLN A 163 13.02 -10.98 -0.28
N SER A 164 11.76 -10.57 -0.11
CA SER A 164 11.17 -10.12 1.17
C SER A 164 11.94 -8.96 1.85
N LEU A 165 12.60 -8.12 1.06
CA LEU A 165 13.47 -7.05 1.54
C LEU A 165 12.74 -6.02 2.43
N ILE A 166 11.50 -5.67 2.08
CA ILE A 166 10.68 -4.76 2.88
C ILE A 166 10.34 -5.37 4.26
N ALA A 167 10.00 -6.66 4.32
CA ALA A 167 9.76 -7.34 5.59
C ALA A 167 11.04 -7.44 6.42
N ALA A 168 12.19 -7.66 5.78
CA ALA A 168 13.50 -7.65 6.44
C ALA A 168 13.88 -6.26 6.98
N THR A 169 13.47 -5.18 6.31
CA THR A 169 13.56 -3.80 6.82
C THR A 169 12.68 -3.61 8.05
N GLY A 170 11.42 -4.03 8.00
CA GLY A 170 10.49 -3.94 9.13
C GLY A 170 11.01 -4.66 10.38
N ALA A 171 11.53 -5.88 10.23
CA ALA A 171 12.13 -6.63 11.33
C ALA A 171 13.35 -5.93 11.95
N ARG A 172 14.22 -5.33 11.13
CA ARG A 172 15.36 -4.54 11.62
C ARG A 172 14.93 -3.27 12.34
N LEU A 173 13.90 -2.59 11.86
CA LEU A 173 13.34 -1.41 12.54
C LEU A 173 12.71 -1.79 13.87
N TYR A 174 11.99 -2.91 13.92
CA TYR A 174 11.48 -3.44 15.18
C TYR A 174 12.60 -3.66 16.19
N LEU A 175 13.67 -4.37 15.80
CA LEU A 175 14.82 -4.59 16.68
C LEU A 175 15.54 -3.30 17.07
N LYS A 176 15.63 -2.31 16.18
CA LYS A 176 16.29 -1.03 16.46
C LYS A 176 15.49 -0.16 17.43
N PHE A 177 14.17 -0.17 17.34
CA PHE A 177 13.27 0.72 18.09
C PHE A 177 12.41 -0.03 19.13
N TRP A 178 12.77 -1.26 19.50
CA TRP A 178 11.92 -2.16 20.29
C TRP A 178 11.40 -1.55 21.60
N ARG A 179 12.23 -0.79 22.33
CA ARG A 179 11.83 -0.14 23.59
C ARG A 179 10.73 0.89 23.39
N GLU A 180 10.83 1.68 22.33
CA GLU A 180 9.85 2.71 21.99
C GLU A 180 8.57 2.07 21.47
N ILE A 181 8.70 1.02 20.67
CA ILE A 181 7.59 0.22 20.19
C ILE A 181 6.78 -0.38 21.35
N LEU A 182 7.45 -0.85 22.41
CA LEU A 182 6.79 -1.40 23.59
C LEU A 182 6.16 -0.32 24.50
N SER A 183 6.55 0.94 24.37
CA SER A 183 6.11 2.03 25.25
C SER A 183 5.26 3.09 24.54
N SER A 184 4.96 2.91 23.26
CA SER A 184 4.22 3.86 22.42
C SER A 184 3.28 3.14 21.47
N GLU A 185 2.19 3.80 21.11
CA GLU A 185 1.31 3.35 20.04
C GLU A 185 2.01 3.52 18.69
N THR A 186 2.42 2.41 18.07
CA THR A 186 3.30 2.43 16.91
C THR A 186 2.54 2.14 15.63
N PHE A 187 2.77 2.95 14.60
CA PHE A 187 2.17 2.78 13.28
C PHE A 187 3.22 2.72 12.17
N PHE A 188 3.13 1.68 11.35
CA PHE A 188 3.76 1.67 10.03
C PHE A 188 2.83 2.41 9.07
N TRP A 189 3.34 3.36 8.29
CA TRP A 189 2.48 4.10 7.36
C TRP A 189 3.19 4.42 6.04
N ALA A 190 2.39 4.70 5.02
CA ALA A 190 2.85 5.12 3.70
C ALA A 190 1.86 6.09 3.06
N ASP A 191 2.38 6.84 2.10
CA ASP A 191 1.62 7.67 1.16
C ASP A 191 1.38 6.84 -0.10
N ALA A 192 0.24 6.16 -0.16
CA ALA A 192 -0.06 5.20 -1.22
C ALA A 192 -0.49 5.89 -2.51
N LEU A 193 0.49 6.28 -3.32
CA LEU A 193 0.29 6.92 -4.63
C LEU A 193 -0.30 5.97 -5.68
N THR A 194 -0.32 4.66 -5.43
CA THR A 194 -0.86 3.66 -6.35
C THR A 194 -1.63 2.58 -5.58
N TYR A 195 -2.57 1.91 -6.27
CA TYR A 195 -3.32 0.80 -5.69
C TYR A 195 -2.40 -0.34 -5.23
N LYS A 196 -1.23 -0.53 -5.85
CA LYS A 196 -0.26 -1.56 -5.44
C LYS A 196 0.38 -1.25 -4.11
N ALA A 197 0.75 0.01 -3.89
CA ALA A 197 1.30 0.45 -2.62
C ALA A 197 0.28 0.24 -1.49
N TYR A 198 -1.00 0.52 -1.77
CA TYR A 198 -2.10 0.21 -0.86
C TYR A 198 -2.23 -1.31 -0.61
N LEU A 199 -2.18 -2.13 -1.66
CA LEU A 199 -2.26 -3.59 -1.54
C LEU A 199 -1.12 -4.23 -0.75
N VAL A 200 0.04 -3.57 -0.63
CA VAL A 200 1.08 -4.03 0.30
C VAL A 200 0.52 -4.11 1.71
N PHE A 201 -0.28 -3.15 2.17
CA PHE A 201 -0.93 -3.21 3.47
C PHE A 201 -2.06 -4.24 3.45
N ALA A 202 -3.01 -4.08 2.51
CA ALA A 202 -4.24 -4.88 2.48
C ALA A 202 -4.00 -6.38 2.40
N LYS A 203 -2.97 -6.80 1.68
CA LYS A 203 -2.67 -8.22 1.50
C LYS A 203 -1.56 -8.70 2.43
N SER A 204 -0.82 -7.82 3.11
CA SER A 204 0.27 -8.23 4.04
C SER A 204 -0.13 -8.27 5.50
N LEU A 205 -1.07 -7.42 5.91
CA LEU A 205 -1.40 -7.15 7.29
C LEU A 205 -2.81 -7.65 7.60
N GLU A 206 -3.08 -7.87 8.87
CA GLU A 206 -4.41 -8.25 9.37
C GLU A 206 -5.23 -7.02 9.70
N GLU A 207 -4.59 -6.05 10.33
CA GLU A 207 -5.20 -4.78 10.69
C GLU A 207 -4.47 -3.65 9.98
N PHE A 208 -5.21 -2.86 9.20
CA PHE A 208 -4.71 -1.70 8.49
C PHE A 208 -5.86 -0.75 8.16
N TYR A 209 -5.53 0.51 7.92
CA TYR A 209 -6.48 1.58 7.69
C TYR A 209 -5.97 2.52 6.59
N PRO A 210 -6.85 3.11 5.78
CA PRO A 210 -8.27 2.82 5.70
C PRO A 210 -8.55 1.50 4.95
N THR A 211 -9.69 0.86 5.21
CA THR A 211 -10.09 -0.41 4.59
C THR A 211 -11.60 -0.45 4.34
N HIS A 212 -12.03 -1.32 3.42
CA HIS A 212 -13.45 -1.55 3.14
C HIS A 212 -14.16 -2.41 4.19
N GLN A 213 -13.39 -3.03 5.09
CA GLN A 213 -13.90 -4.00 6.06
C GLN A 213 -14.59 -3.34 7.25
N GLN A 214 -14.22 -2.09 7.55
CA GLN A 214 -14.76 -1.30 8.64
C GLN A 214 -14.44 0.18 8.42
N GLU A 215 -15.25 1.05 9.01
CA GLU A 215 -14.91 2.47 9.11
C GLU A 215 -13.69 2.68 10.02
N ASN A 216 -12.98 3.78 9.80
CA ASN A 216 -11.86 4.15 10.67
C ASN A 216 -12.40 4.50 12.07
N PRO A 217 -11.91 3.86 13.14
CA PRO A 217 -12.17 4.34 14.49
C PRO A 217 -11.70 5.79 14.64
N GLU A 218 -12.38 6.60 15.46
CA GLU A 218 -12.07 8.03 15.63
C GLU A 218 -10.60 8.28 15.97
N HIS A 219 -10.02 7.48 16.86
CA HIS A 219 -8.61 7.60 17.24
C HIS A 219 -7.66 7.33 16.05
N ILE A 220 -7.99 6.38 15.17
CA ILE A 220 -7.21 6.11 13.96
C ILE A 220 -7.35 7.27 12.97
N GLN A 221 -8.55 7.83 12.81
CA GLN A 221 -8.74 8.98 11.93
C GLN A 221 -7.91 10.19 12.41
N LYS A 222 -7.87 10.45 13.72
CA LYS A 222 -6.99 11.48 14.32
C LYS A 222 -5.52 11.24 14.00
N VAL A 223 -5.06 9.98 14.06
CA VAL A 223 -3.68 9.62 13.69
C VAL A 223 -3.42 9.88 12.20
N ILE A 224 -4.33 9.48 11.31
CA ILE A 224 -4.23 9.74 9.87
C ILE A 224 -4.17 11.25 9.60
N ASP A 225 -5.04 12.01 10.24
CA ASP A 225 -5.11 13.47 10.10
C ASP A 225 -3.84 14.16 10.63
N HIS A 226 -3.28 13.68 11.75
CA HIS A 226 -2.02 14.16 12.28
C HIS A 226 -0.86 13.91 11.29
N ILE A 227 -0.73 12.66 10.80
CA ILE A 227 0.28 12.30 9.79
C ILE A 227 0.13 13.18 8.56
N GLY A 228 -1.09 13.39 8.09
CA GLY A 228 -1.39 14.19 6.91
C GLY A 228 -0.98 15.65 7.05
N ARG A 229 -1.44 16.30 8.11
CA ARG A 229 -1.11 17.71 8.39
C ARG A 229 0.39 17.92 8.57
N GLU A 230 1.04 17.09 9.37
CA GLU A 230 2.47 17.22 9.68
C GLU A 230 3.34 17.07 8.42
N ASN A 231 3.01 16.12 7.54
CA ASN A 231 3.88 15.80 6.40
C ASN A 231 3.52 16.55 5.11
N TYR A 232 2.30 17.06 4.99
CA TYR A 232 1.77 17.58 3.72
C TYR A 232 1.02 18.92 3.83
N GLY A 233 0.75 19.39 5.05
CA GLY A 233 0.15 20.71 5.30
C GLY A 233 -1.09 20.96 4.45
N ALA A 234 -1.07 22.05 3.67
CA ALA A 234 -2.18 22.50 2.83
C ALA A 234 -2.55 21.56 1.65
N THR A 235 -1.72 20.56 1.35
CA THR A 235 -2.03 19.57 0.30
C THR A 235 -2.77 18.34 0.84
N TYR A 236 -2.88 18.22 2.16
CA TYR A 236 -3.63 17.16 2.81
C TYR A 236 -5.13 17.50 2.88
N ASN A 237 -5.99 16.57 2.48
CA ASN A 237 -7.43 16.70 2.60
C ASN A 237 -7.90 16.08 3.92
N LEU A 238 -8.26 16.95 4.87
CA LEU A 238 -8.70 16.56 6.19
C LEU A 238 -9.95 15.67 6.15
N GLY A 239 -9.98 14.61 6.96
CA GLY A 239 -11.09 13.66 7.02
C GLY A 239 -11.10 12.63 5.88
N LEU A 240 -10.65 13.01 4.68
CA LEU A 240 -10.54 12.07 3.55
C LEU A 240 -9.27 11.22 3.59
N GLY A 241 -8.22 11.64 4.31
CA GLY A 241 -6.97 10.90 4.36
C GLY A 241 -6.14 10.97 3.06
N THR A 242 -6.53 11.79 2.10
CA THR A 242 -5.85 11.91 0.80
C THR A 242 -4.89 13.09 0.74
N VAL A 243 -3.89 12.99 -0.12
CA VAL A 243 -2.89 14.04 -0.36
C VAL A 243 -2.88 14.42 -1.83
N ARG A 244 -3.24 15.67 -2.13
CA ARG A 244 -3.16 16.26 -3.47
C ARG A 244 -1.70 16.40 -3.89
N LYS A 245 -1.39 16.10 -5.15
CA LYS A 245 -0.07 16.32 -5.76
C LYS A 245 -0.25 17.15 -7.02
N ASP A 246 0.68 18.06 -7.28
CA ASP A 246 0.61 18.93 -8.47
C ASP A 246 1.01 18.19 -9.76
N GLN A 247 1.66 17.03 -9.63
CA GLN A 247 2.10 16.21 -10.76
C GLN A 247 2.16 14.73 -10.39
N MET A 248 2.02 13.88 -11.42
CA MET A 248 2.22 12.43 -11.30
C MET A 248 3.70 12.12 -11.05
N LEU A 249 4.01 11.64 -9.84
CA LEU A 249 5.39 11.41 -9.42
C LEU A 249 5.94 10.04 -9.87
N VAL A 250 5.08 9.05 -10.00
CA VAL A 250 5.48 7.66 -10.28
C VAL A 250 5.54 7.43 -11.79
N ASN A 251 6.69 6.98 -12.29
CA ASN A 251 6.86 6.58 -13.69
C ASN A 251 6.65 5.07 -13.83
N ASP A 252 5.41 4.63 -13.62
CA ASP A 252 5.04 3.21 -13.75
C ASP A 252 3.79 3.10 -14.65
N PRO A 253 3.90 2.50 -15.86
CA PRO A 253 2.76 2.33 -16.74
C PRO A 253 1.65 1.46 -16.12
N CYS A 254 1.98 0.68 -15.09
CA CYS A 254 1.04 -0.16 -14.37
C CYS A 254 0.31 0.59 -13.23
N ILE A 255 0.32 1.94 -13.21
CA ILE A 255 -0.57 2.73 -12.32
C ILE A 255 -2.04 2.52 -12.68
N HIS A 256 -2.33 2.30 -13.97
CA HIS A 256 -3.65 1.91 -14.42
C HIS A 256 -4.01 0.53 -13.88
N ILE A 257 -5.24 0.38 -13.41
CA ILE A 257 -5.78 -0.88 -12.89
C ILE A 257 -6.28 -1.72 -14.09
N PRO A 258 -5.68 -2.89 -14.37
CA PRO A 258 -6.18 -3.82 -15.38
C PRO A 258 -7.64 -4.24 -15.12
N LEU A 259 -8.40 -4.48 -16.20
CA LEU A 259 -9.81 -4.94 -16.12
C LEU A 259 -9.99 -6.14 -15.20
N LYS A 260 -9.07 -7.12 -15.24
CA LYS A 260 -9.11 -8.32 -14.41
C LYS A 260 -9.10 -8.07 -12.90
N TYR A 261 -8.68 -6.88 -12.47
CA TYR A 261 -8.59 -6.50 -11.05
C TYR A 261 -9.71 -5.57 -10.59
N GLN A 262 -10.65 -5.20 -11.48
CA GLN A 262 -11.75 -4.29 -11.15
C GLN A 262 -12.68 -4.84 -10.06
N ASN A 263 -12.78 -6.15 -9.93
CA ASN A 263 -13.65 -6.79 -8.93
C ASN A 263 -12.98 -7.00 -7.57
N ASP A 264 -11.67 -6.76 -7.44
CA ASP A 264 -10.99 -6.91 -6.15
C ASP A 264 -11.50 -5.82 -5.16
N PRO A 265 -12.03 -6.21 -3.99
CA PRO A 265 -12.67 -5.26 -3.07
C PRO A 265 -11.71 -4.23 -2.49
N ASP A 266 -10.44 -4.59 -2.26
CA ASP A 266 -9.42 -3.65 -1.76
C ASP A 266 -9.09 -2.60 -2.83
N ILE A 267 -9.00 -3.02 -4.09
CA ILE A 267 -8.74 -2.12 -5.21
C ILE A 267 -9.91 -1.17 -5.43
N ARG A 268 -11.16 -1.69 -5.41
CA ARG A 268 -12.35 -0.84 -5.53
C ARG A 268 -12.37 0.21 -4.42
N PHE A 269 -12.14 -0.20 -3.18
CA PHE A 269 -12.07 0.72 -2.05
C PHE A 269 -10.99 1.78 -2.25
N TYR A 270 -9.78 1.39 -2.66
CA TYR A 270 -8.70 2.34 -2.94
C TYR A 270 -9.14 3.40 -3.96
N THR A 271 -9.79 2.99 -5.06
CA THR A 271 -10.24 3.93 -6.09
C THR A 271 -11.36 4.86 -5.62
N GLN A 272 -12.22 4.38 -4.71
CA GLN A 272 -13.30 5.17 -4.12
C GLN A 272 -12.77 6.15 -3.07
N ALA A 273 -11.86 5.72 -2.21
CA ALA A 273 -11.25 6.53 -1.16
C ALA A 273 -10.25 7.55 -1.72
N ASN A 274 -9.64 7.26 -2.88
CA ASN A 274 -8.69 8.15 -3.54
C ASN A 274 -9.06 8.36 -5.02
N PRO A 275 -10.14 9.10 -5.34
CA PRO A 275 -10.59 9.28 -6.72
C PRO A 275 -9.56 10.02 -7.59
N GLY A 276 -8.65 10.79 -6.98
CA GLY A 276 -7.57 11.50 -7.67
C GLY A 276 -6.30 10.67 -7.91
N TYR A 277 -6.28 9.36 -7.63
CA TYR A 277 -5.06 8.55 -7.77
C TYR A 277 -4.47 8.57 -9.18
N THR A 278 -5.31 8.71 -10.22
CA THR A 278 -4.87 8.82 -11.61
C THR A 278 -4.12 10.12 -11.90
N GLN A 279 -4.29 11.14 -11.06
CA GLN A 279 -3.55 12.40 -11.08
C GLN A 279 -2.30 12.34 -10.17
N GLY A 280 -2.05 11.20 -9.53
CA GLY A 280 -0.94 10.99 -8.62
C GLY A 280 -1.24 11.32 -7.16
N HIS A 281 -2.51 11.55 -6.80
CA HIS A 281 -2.88 11.77 -5.41
C HIS A 281 -2.61 10.52 -4.56
N GLY A 282 -2.21 10.76 -3.32
CA GLY A 282 -1.90 9.70 -2.38
C GLY A 282 -3.04 9.43 -1.40
N LEU A 283 -3.08 8.21 -0.89
CA LEU A 283 -3.91 7.83 0.25
C LEU A 283 -3.01 7.49 1.44
N ILE A 284 -3.14 8.21 2.55
CA ILE A 284 -2.42 7.87 3.78
C ILE A 284 -2.96 6.54 4.27
N THR A 285 -2.08 5.53 4.26
CA THR A 285 -2.40 4.17 4.65
C THR A 285 -1.46 3.79 5.79
N LEU A 286 -2.02 3.26 6.88
CA LEU A 286 -1.26 2.86 8.05
C LEU A 286 -1.71 1.52 8.60
N ALA A 287 -0.84 0.91 9.39
CA ALA A 287 -1.16 -0.27 10.15
C ALA A 287 -0.52 -0.19 11.54
N PRO A 288 -1.28 -0.49 12.61
CA PRO A 288 -0.73 -0.58 13.94
C PRO A 288 0.28 -1.73 14.00
N LEU A 289 1.35 -1.54 14.75
CA LEU A 289 2.30 -2.61 15.04
C LEU A 289 1.78 -3.49 16.20
N SER A 290 0.57 -4.00 16.03
CA SER A 290 -0.11 -4.87 16.99
C SER A 290 0.51 -6.28 16.99
N GLY A 291 0.32 -7.02 18.09
CA GLY A 291 0.78 -8.41 18.18
C GLY A 291 0.25 -9.30 17.04
N LYS A 292 -0.98 -9.06 16.59
CA LYS A 292 -1.60 -9.73 15.43
C LYS A 292 -0.83 -9.49 14.13
N ASN A 293 -0.56 -8.22 13.81
CA ASN A 293 0.23 -7.85 12.64
C ASN A 293 1.66 -8.37 12.71
N PHE A 294 2.29 -8.32 13.89
CA PHE A 294 3.62 -8.89 14.11
C PHE A 294 3.63 -10.40 13.86
N MET A 295 2.72 -11.15 14.47
CA MET A 295 2.58 -12.60 14.27
C MET A 295 2.34 -12.97 12.81
N ARG A 296 1.48 -12.23 12.10
CA ARG A 296 1.21 -12.48 10.68
C ARG A 296 2.45 -12.25 9.81
N LEU A 297 3.22 -11.19 10.07
CA LEU A 297 4.47 -10.91 9.38
C LEU A 297 5.54 -11.98 9.70
N ALA A 298 5.68 -12.36 10.98
CA ALA A 298 6.61 -13.37 11.44
C ALA A 298 6.30 -14.76 10.83
N ASN A 299 5.03 -15.17 10.84
CA ASN A 299 4.58 -16.45 10.26
C ASN A 299 4.90 -16.52 8.76
N ARG A 300 4.75 -15.42 8.01
CA ARG A 300 5.13 -15.40 6.58
C ARG A 300 6.63 -15.60 6.36
N LEU A 301 7.46 -14.99 7.20
CA LEU A 301 8.91 -15.14 7.13
C LEU A 301 9.33 -16.57 7.52
N MET A 302 8.73 -17.13 8.58
CA MET A 302 8.96 -18.50 9.03
C MET A 302 8.53 -19.53 7.99
N MET A 303 7.32 -19.40 7.42
CA MET A 303 6.84 -20.32 6.38
C MET A 303 7.69 -20.27 5.10
N LYS A 304 8.29 -19.12 4.78
CA LYS A 304 9.26 -19.04 3.68
C LYS A 304 10.58 -19.74 4.02
N ALA A 305 11.08 -19.58 5.25
CA ALA A 305 12.26 -20.30 5.71
C ALA A 305 12.03 -21.82 5.68
N VAL A 306 10.93 -22.30 6.27
CA VAL A 306 10.56 -23.72 6.28
C VAL A 306 10.42 -24.28 4.85
N ARG A 307 9.81 -23.53 3.92
CA ARG A 307 9.71 -23.94 2.50
C ARG A 307 11.03 -23.92 1.75
N ALA A 308 11.98 -23.07 2.14
CA ALA A 308 13.31 -23.03 1.55
C ALA A 308 14.22 -24.16 2.09
N THR A 309 13.92 -24.68 3.29
CA THR A 309 14.64 -25.79 3.91
C THR A 309 14.00 -27.16 3.68
N LEU A 310 12.75 -27.21 3.20
CA LEU A 310 12.06 -28.46 2.83
C LEU A 310 12.80 -29.11 1.64
N PRO A 311 13.29 -30.36 1.77
CA PRO A 311 13.89 -31.08 0.66
C PRO A 311 12.88 -31.20 -0.49
N VAL A 312 13.38 -31.07 -1.73
CA VAL A 312 12.61 -31.05 -2.99
C VAL A 312 11.60 -32.19 -3.11
N PHE A 313 11.85 -33.31 -2.43
CA PHE A 313 10.95 -34.47 -2.36
C PHE A 313 9.53 -34.16 -1.87
N PHE A 314 9.34 -33.23 -0.92
CA PHE A 314 8.01 -32.92 -0.40
C PHE A 314 7.21 -31.88 -1.21
N GLN A 315 7.81 -31.25 -2.23
CA GLN A 315 7.10 -30.27 -3.08
C GLN A 315 6.35 -30.94 -4.25
N ALA A 316 6.68 -32.19 -4.60
CA ALA A 316 6.07 -32.92 -5.70
C ALA A 316 4.73 -33.60 -5.32
N GLU A 317 4.55 -33.99 -4.05
CA GLU A 317 3.46 -34.88 -3.62
C GLU A 317 2.06 -34.23 -3.56
N ARG A 318 1.96 -32.90 -3.72
CA ARG A 318 0.66 -32.20 -3.84
C ARG A 318 0.17 -31.96 -5.26
N ARG A 319 0.96 -32.31 -6.29
CA ARG A 319 0.51 -32.24 -7.68
C ARG A 319 -0.11 -33.55 -8.19
N ASP A 320 0.27 -34.69 -7.62
CA ASP A 320 -0.21 -35.99 -8.11
C ASP A 320 -1.55 -36.45 -7.49
N THR A 321 -1.97 -35.90 -6.36
CA THR A 321 -3.27 -36.24 -5.75
C THR A 321 -4.48 -35.58 -6.44
N ARG A 322 -4.29 -34.82 -7.53
CA ARG A 322 -5.39 -34.32 -8.39
C ARG A 322 -5.55 -35.06 -9.72
N LEU A 323 -4.71 -36.07 -9.99
CA LEU A 323 -4.83 -36.91 -11.20
C LEU A 323 -5.19 -38.37 -10.87
N ALA A 324 -5.25 -38.74 -9.60
CA ALA A 324 -5.74 -40.04 -9.14
C ALA A 324 -7.10 -39.88 -8.44
N GLY A 325 -8.15 -39.70 -9.25
CA GLY A 325 -9.52 -39.55 -8.78
C GLY A 325 -10.47 -39.42 -9.96
N ASN A 326 -10.40 -40.40 -10.87
CA ASN A 326 -11.49 -40.75 -11.78
C ASN A 326 -12.40 -41.74 -11.07
#